data_AF-A0A6B3EUZ0-F1
#
_entry.id   AF-A0A6B3EUZ0-F1
#
_cell.length_a   1.000
_cell.length_b   1.000
_cell.length_c   1.000
_cell.angle_alpha   90.00
_cell.angle_beta   90.00
_cell.angle_gamma   90.00
#
_symmetry.space_group_name_H-M   'P 1'
#
loop_
_entity.id
_entity.type
_entity.pdbx_description
1 polymer ?
#
loop_
_entity_poly.entity_id
_entity_poly.type
_entity_poly.pdbx_seq_one_letter_code
_entity_poly.pdbx_strand_id
1 'polypeptide(L)' 'MNIAGQTAFVTGANRGIGRRFVGELLARGAGRVYAGVREPERADEALRT' A
#
# COMPACT_ATOMS: atom_id res chain seq x y z
N MET A 1 0.77 -17.76 -4.44
CA MET A 1 1.62 -17.25 -3.33
C MET A 1 0.69 -16.89 -2.18
N ASN A 2 0.98 -17.35 -0.96
CA ASN A 2 0.24 -16.97 0.24
C ASN A 2 0.93 -15.75 0.89
N ILE A 3 0.23 -14.62 0.98
CA ILE A 3 0.75 -13.36 1.52
C ILE A 3 0.06 -12.96 2.83
N ALA A 4 -0.82 -13.80 3.36
CA ALA A 4 -1.50 -13.54 4.62
C ALA A 4 -0.47 -13.37 5.76
N GLY A 5 -0.61 -12.32 6.56
CA GLY A 5 0.30 -11.98 7.66
C GLY A 5 1.64 -11.37 7.24
N GLN A 6 1.94 -11.29 5.93
CA GLN A 6 3.23 -10.76 5.49
C GLN A 6 3.29 -9.23 5.49
N THR A 7 4.51 -8.69 5.52
CA THR A 7 4.76 -7.25 5.33
C THR A 7 5.18 -6.98 3.89
N ALA A 8 4.56 -6.00 3.25
CA ALA A 8 4.89 -5.57 1.89
C ALA A 8 5.31 -4.10 1.84
N PHE A 9 6.16 -3.76 0.87
CA PHE A 9 6.52 -2.37 0.56
C PHE A 9 6.15 -2.06 -0.90
N VAL A 10 5.35 -1.02 -1.09
CA VAL A 10 4.89 -0.59 -2.42
C VAL A 10 5.46 0.78 -2.73
N THR A 11 6.29 0.90 -3.75
CA THR A 11 6.78 2.19 -4.26
C THR A 11 5.79 2.82 -5.23
N GLY A 12 5.78 4.14 -5.34
CA GLY A 12 4.82 4.84 -6.21
C GLY A 12 3.38 4.67 -5.75
N ALA A 13 3.16 4.44 -4.46
CA ALA A 13 1.86 4.08 -3.89
C ALA A 13 0.81 5.19 -3.96
N ASN A 14 1.21 6.43 -4.28
CA ASN A 14 0.32 7.59 -4.20
C ASN A 14 -0.82 7.59 -5.22
N ARG A 15 -0.69 6.83 -6.33
CA ARG A 15 -1.68 6.84 -7.42
C ARG A 15 -1.58 5.59 -8.29
N GLY A 16 -2.54 5.45 -9.21
CA GLY A 16 -2.50 4.43 -10.25
C GLY A 16 -2.38 3.00 -9.68
N ILE A 17 -1.52 2.20 -10.30
CA ILE A 17 -1.34 0.78 -9.95
C ILE A 17 -0.75 0.64 -8.54
N GLY A 18 0.21 1.47 -8.15
CA GLY A 18 0.80 1.43 -6.80
C GLY A 18 -0.27 1.63 -5.72
N ARG A 19 -1.18 2.58 -5.93
CA ARG A 19 -2.32 2.81 -5.01
C ARG A 19 -3.24 1.61 -4.90
N ARG A 20 -3.53 0.97 -6.03
CA ARG A 20 -4.37 -0.25 -6.07
C ARG A 20 -3.68 -1.44 -5.40
N PHE A 21 -2.37 -1.60 -5.57
CA PHE A 21 -1.64 -2.68 -4.91
C PHE A 21 -1.68 -2.58 -3.40
N VAL A 22 -1.59 -1.39 -2.81
CA VAL A 22 -1.74 -1.25 -1.36
C VAL A 22 -3.08 -1.82 -0.88
N GLY A 23 -4.18 -1.46 -1.56
CA GLY A 23 -5.51 -1.96 -1.24
C GLY A 23 -5.63 -3.47 -1.42
N GLU A 24 -5.18 -4.00 -2.56
CA GLU A 24 -5.25 -5.43 -2.86
C GLU A 24 -4.40 -6.30 -1.94
N LEU A 25 -3.22 -5.81 -1.54
CA LEU A 25 -2.34 -6.53 -0.60
C LEU A 25 -3.00 -6.65 0.77
N LEU A 26 -3.59 -5.55 1.27
CA LEU A 26 -4.35 -5.56 2.52
C LEU A 26 -5.60 -6.45 2.42
N ALA A 27 -6.37 -6.34 1.33
CA ALA A 27 -7.56 -7.16 1.10
C ALA A 27 -7.25 -8.66 1.04
N ARG A 28 -6.04 -9.02 0.59
CA ARG A 28 -5.54 -10.40 0.57
C ARG A 28 -4.88 -10.85 1.88
N GLY A 29 -4.94 -10.03 2.92
CA GLY A 29 -4.51 -10.38 4.27
C GLY A 29 -3.05 -10.07 4.59
N ALA A 30 -2.36 -9.24 3.80
CA ALA A 30 -1.06 -8.74 4.24
C ALA A 30 -1.20 -8.06 5.61
N GLY A 31 -0.33 -8.43 6.56
CA GLY A 31 -0.39 -7.91 7.92
C GLY A 31 0.04 -6.44 8.02
N ARG A 32 0.87 -5.98 7.07
CA ARG A 32 1.30 -4.59 6.96
C ARG A 32 1.68 -4.24 5.53
N VAL A 33 1.33 -3.03 5.10
CA VAL A 33 1.81 -2.47 3.84
C VAL A 33 2.41 -1.11 4.08
N TYR A 34 3.69 -0.95 3.76
CA TYR A 34 4.34 0.36 3.73
C TYR A 34 4.15 0.99 2.35
N ALA A 35 3.53 2.18 2.33
CA ALA A 35 3.29 2.94 1.10
C ALA A 35 4.40 3.97 0.88
N GLY A 36 5.30 3.69 -0.06
CA GLY A 36 6.34 4.63 -0.49
C GLY A 36 5.77 5.71 -1.41
N VAL A 37 5.72 6.95 -0.93
CA VAL A 37 5.33 8.15 -1.69
C VAL A 37 6.44 9.19 -1.67
N ARG A 38 6.45 10.10 -2.66
CA ARG A 38 7.49 11.14 -2.79
C ARG A 38 7.32 12.30 -1.79
N GLU A 39 6.07 12.72 -1.62
CA GLU A 39 5.65 13.86 -0.78
C GLU A 39 4.61 13.33 0.22
N PRO A 40 5.00 12.92 1.44
CA PRO A 40 4.08 12.33 2.43
C PRO A 40 2.89 13.23 2.79
N GLU A 41 3.09 14.53 2.83
CA GLU A 41 2.06 15.55 3.04
C GLU A 41 1.00 15.56 1.92
N ARG A 42 1.34 15.05 0.74
CA ARG A 42 0.44 14.87 -0.41
C ARG A 42 0.04 13.41 -0.64
N ALA A 43 0.23 12.57 0.37
CA ALA A 43 -0.28 11.22 0.34
C ALA A 43 -1.79 11.24 0.07
N ASP A 44 -2.22 10.38 -0.85
CA ASP A 44 -3.63 10.07 -1.08
C ASP A 44 -4.31 9.78 0.25
N GLU A 45 -5.46 10.41 0.49
CA GLU A 45 -6.16 10.32 1.78
C GLU A 45 -6.43 8.88 2.17
N ALA A 46 -6.72 8.03 1.20
CA ALA A 46 -7.04 6.65 1.45
C ALA A 46 -5.79 5.76 1.68
N LEU A 47 -4.59 6.35 1.79
CA LEU A 47 -3.39 5.73 2.37
C LEU A 47 -3.16 6.11 3.84
N ARG A 48 -3.97 7.00 4.42
CA ARG A 48 -3.81 7.49 5.81
C ARG A 48 -4.60 6.69 6.85
N THR A 49 -5.19 5.58 6.44
CA THR A 49 -6.01 4.65 7.25
C THR A 49 -5.16 3.67 8.05
#